data_AF-A0A285N7P7-F1
#
_entry.id   AF-A0A285N7P7-F1
#
_cell.length_a   1.000
_cell.length_b   1.000
_cell.length_c   1.000
_cell.angle_alpha   90.00
_cell.angle_beta   90.00
_cell.angle_gamma   90.00
#
_symmetry.space_group_name_H-M   'P 1'
#
loop_
_entity.id
_entity.type
_entity.pdbx_description
1 polymer ?
#
loop_
_entity_poly.entity_id
_entity_poly.type
_entity_poly.pdbx_seq_one_letter_code
_entity_poly.pdbx_strand_id
1 'polypeptide(L)'
;MKKKNDRILYTDAPDSLNFLQFVHNYAKQDARVFPSIPNNPWKVQEPKVLKPMLKKLWNETLLSLNPSTHMYSHEEDFQALFKDEQSFNSCVETFQSWWGNMAGQMAVGRFLGEQEHSSLYTFFLLTEKDNLAIYFTYDNEILGEGSVDGRIVLTLRETFVQEEMLRIVQERLI
;
A
#
# COMPACT_ATOMS: atom_id res chain seq x y z
N MET A 1 4.63 38.69 -9.34
CA MET A 1 4.18 37.61 -8.42
C MET A 1 4.95 36.34 -8.76
N LYS A 2 5.38 35.52 -7.79
CA LYS A 2 5.68 34.11 -8.11
C LYS A 2 4.36 33.45 -8.55
N LYS A 3 4.39 32.49 -9.47
CA LYS A 3 3.26 31.56 -9.60
C LYS A 3 3.09 30.89 -8.23
N LYS A 4 1.86 30.86 -7.71
CA LYS A 4 1.51 29.90 -6.67
C LYS A 4 1.56 28.55 -7.39
N ASN A 5 2.36 27.60 -6.91
CA ASN A 5 2.26 26.25 -7.44
C ASN A 5 0.86 25.74 -7.07
N ASP A 6 0.20 25.07 -8.02
CA ASP A 6 -1.07 24.42 -7.73
C ASP A 6 -0.80 23.30 -6.73
N ARG A 7 -1.49 23.34 -5.58
CA ARG A 7 -1.25 22.40 -4.48
C ARG A 7 -1.89 21.05 -4.82
N ILE A 8 -1.10 19.99 -4.82
CA ILE A 8 -1.52 18.67 -5.30
C ILE A 8 -1.82 17.74 -4.13
N LEU A 9 -3.08 17.32 -4.03
CA LEU A 9 -3.46 16.09 -3.33
C LEU A 9 -3.49 14.95 -4.36
N TYR A 10 -2.81 13.85 -4.06
CA TYR A 10 -2.87 12.60 -4.82
C TYR A 10 -3.36 11.48 -3.91
N THR A 11 -4.23 10.62 -4.43
CA THR A 11 -4.85 9.51 -3.68
C THR A 11 -4.88 8.26 -4.55
N ASP A 12 -4.27 7.16 -4.10
CA ASP A 12 -4.12 5.96 -4.93
C ASP A 12 -3.96 4.68 -4.08
N ALA A 13 -4.06 3.50 -4.71
CA ALA A 13 -3.88 2.19 -4.11
C ALA A 13 -2.75 1.42 -4.81
N PRO A 14 -1.46 1.65 -4.49
CA PRO A 14 -0.36 1.10 -5.27
C PRO A 14 -0.29 -0.44 -5.20
N ASP A 15 -0.38 -1.10 -6.35
CA ASP A 15 -0.20 -2.55 -6.53
C ASP A 15 1.06 -3.08 -5.83
N SER A 16 2.15 -2.31 -5.86
CA SER A 16 3.46 -2.62 -5.27
C SER A 16 3.42 -2.78 -3.74
N LEU A 17 2.85 -1.80 -3.02
CA LEU A 17 2.67 -1.85 -1.56
C LEU A 17 1.69 -2.96 -1.17
N ASN A 18 0.61 -3.10 -1.95
CA ASN A 18 -0.39 -4.14 -1.74
C ASN A 18 0.14 -5.55 -2.05
N PHE A 19 1.10 -5.72 -2.97
CA PHE A 19 1.77 -7.00 -3.21
C PHE A 19 2.70 -7.40 -2.04
N LEU A 20 3.45 -6.46 -1.47
CA LEU A 20 4.26 -6.73 -0.26
C LEU A 20 3.36 -7.20 0.90
N GLN A 21 2.21 -6.57 1.06
CA GLN A 21 1.15 -6.97 2.00
C GLN A 21 0.66 -8.40 1.73
N PHE A 22 0.48 -8.77 0.46
CA PHE A 22 0.00 -10.08 0.02
C PHE A 22 1.03 -11.20 0.29
N VAL A 23 2.32 -10.94 0.04
CA VAL A 23 3.41 -11.87 0.35
C VAL A 23 3.57 -12.08 1.87
N HIS A 24 3.50 -10.99 2.66
CA HIS A 24 3.45 -11.06 4.14
C HIS A 24 2.28 -11.93 4.62
N ASN A 25 1.14 -11.87 3.94
CA ASN A 25 -0.07 -12.57 4.33
C ASN A 25 -0.11 -14.06 3.91
N TYR A 26 0.41 -14.47 2.73
CA TYR A 26 0.67 -15.91 2.45
C TYR A 26 1.65 -16.43 3.53
N ALA A 27 2.75 -15.72 3.78
CA ALA A 27 3.82 -16.12 4.70
C ALA A 27 3.38 -16.32 6.17
N LYS A 28 2.44 -15.50 6.67
CA LYS A 28 1.86 -15.64 8.02
C LYS A 28 0.94 -16.85 8.18
N GLN A 29 0.27 -17.27 7.12
CA GLN A 29 -0.79 -18.30 7.14
C GLN A 29 -1.99 -17.98 8.05
N ASP A 30 -2.22 -16.72 8.42
CA ASP A 30 -3.37 -16.35 9.25
C ASP A 30 -4.65 -16.36 8.41
N ALA A 31 -5.60 -17.25 8.71
CA ALA A 31 -6.84 -17.34 7.96
C ALA A 31 -7.73 -16.07 8.06
N ARG A 32 -7.41 -15.13 8.95
CA ARG A 32 -8.18 -13.90 9.24
C ARG A 32 -7.70 -12.66 8.49
N VAL A 33 -6.52 -12.68 7.86
CA VAL A 33 -6.11 -11.57 7.00
C VAL A 33 -6.80 -11.68 5.64
N PHE A 34 -7.08 -10.52 5.03
CA PHE A 34 -7.50 -10.45 3.64
C PHE A 34 -6.25 -10.46 2.74
N PRO A 35 -6.35 -10.93 1.48
CA PRO A 35 -7.14 -12.11 1.12
C PRO A 35 -6.60 -13.36 1.84
N SER A 36 -7.52 -14.23 2.29
CA SER A 36 -7.17 -15.48 2.97
C SER A 36 -6.98 -16.59 1.93
N ILE A 37 -5.77 -17.16 1.84
CA ILE A 37 -5.42 -18.19 0.85
C ILE A 37 -4.89 -19.44 1.57
N PRO A 38 -5.68 -20.55 1.65
CA PRO A 38 -5.37 -21.67 2.52
C PRO A 38 -4.23 -22.57 1.99
N ASN A 39 -3.54 -23.24 2.92
CA ASN A 39 -2.52 -24.28 2.69
C ASN A 39 -1.15 -23.82 2.15
N ASN A 40 -0.68 -22.61 2.52
CA ASN A 40 0.57 -21.95 2.04
C ASN A 40 1.22 -22.61 0.82
N PRO A 41 0.58 -22.38 -0.32
CA PRO A 41 1.65 -21.86 -2.06
C PRO A 41 3.17 -21.62 -2.17
N TRP A 42 3.47 -20.40 -2.58
CA TRP A 42 4.75 -19.92 -3.02
C TRP A 42 5.81 -20.06 -1.93
N LYS A 43 6.95 -20.71 -2.25
CA LYS A 43 8.05 -20.95 -1.32
C LYS A 43 8.77 -19.65 -0.98
N VAL A 44 8.23 -18.86 -0.06
CA VAL A 44 8.83 -17.62 0.42
C VAL A 44 10.12 -17.86 1.20
N GLN A 45 10.94 -16.81 1.31
CA GLN A 45 12.14 -16.80 2.16
C GLN A 45 11.80 -17.09 3.64
N GLU A 46 12.79 -17.56 4.39
CA GLU A 46 12.64 -17.82 5.84
C GLU A 46 12.18 -16.54 6.58
N PRO A 47 11.26 -16.61 7.57
CA PRO A 47 10.69 -15.41 8.21
C PRO A 47 11.73 -14.41 8.76
N LYS A 48 12.87 -14.93 9.23
CA LYS A 48 14.04 -14.16 9.72
C LYS A 48 14.78 -13.34 8.64
N VAL A 49 14.59 -13.69 7.36
CA VAL A 49 15.13 -13.00 6.18
C VAL A 49 14.01 -12.20 5.50
N LEU A 50 12.83 -12.82 5.33
CA LEU A 50 11.68 -12.24 4.66
C LEU A 50 11.18 -10.95 5.33
N LYS A 51 11.04 -10.90 6.66
CA LYS A 51 10.52 -9.71 7.35
C LYS A 51 11.43 -8.48 7.17
N PRO A 52 12.77 -8.57 7.32
CA PRO A 52 13.69 -7.49 6.91
C PRO A 52 13.54 -7.06 5.45
N MET A 53 13.43 -8.01 4.50
CA MET A 53 13.28 -7.68 3.08
C MET A 53 11.97 -6.95 2.78
N LEU A 54 10.84 -7.42 3.33
CA LEU A 54 9.53 -6.78 3.19
C LEU A 54 9.55 -5.33 3.71
N LYS A 55 10.16 -5.07 4.89
CA LYS A 55 10.31 -3.69 5.40
C LYS A 55 11.22 -2.84 4.50
N LYS A 56 12.32 -3.39 3.98
CA LYS A 56 13.22 -2.68 3.06
C LYS A 56 12.47 -2.25 1.80
N LEU A 57 11.87 -3.21 1.10
CA LEU A 57 11.13 -2.97 -0.15
C LEU A 57 9.93 -2.04 0.05
N TRP A 58 9.23 -2.12 1.20
CA TRP A 58 8.15 -1.18 1.54
C TRP A 58 8.66 0.26 1.61
N ASN A 59 9.75 0.50 2.35
CA ASN A 59 10.32 1.83 2.50
C ASN A 59 10.86 2.37 1.16
N GLU A 60 11.48 1.51 0.34
CA GLU A 60 11.98 1.87 -1.00
C GLU A 60 10.84 2.14 -2.00
N THR A 61 9.77 1.34 -1.96
CA THR A 61 8.55 1.57 -2.75
C THR A 61 7.89 2.90 -2.37
N LEU A 62 7.76 3.20 -1.08
CA LEU A 62 7.22 4.47 -0.58
C LEU A 62 8.14 5.67 -0.88
N LEU A 63 9.45 5.45 -1.02
CA LEU A 63 10.43 6.46 -1.45
C LEU A 63 10.46 6.68 -2.97
N SER A 64 9.93 5.76 -3.79
CA SER A 64 9.85 5.89 -5.24
C SER A 64 9.22 7.21 -5.70
N LEU A 65 9.70 7.76 -6.82
CA LEU A 65 9.09 8.93 -7.48
C LEU A 65 7.65 8.66 -7.91
N ASN A 66 7.31 7.41 -8.17
CA ASN A 66 5.95 6.94 -8.43
C ASN A 66 5.80 5.52 -7.84
N PRO A 67 5.31 5.38 -6.60
CA PRO A 67 5.07 4.07 -5.97
C PRO A 67 4.09 3.20 -6.76
N SER A 68 3.19 3.83 -7.51
CA SER A 68 2.22 3.22 -8.42
C SER A 68 2.83 2.79 -9.76
N THR A 69 4.14 2.92 -9.95
CA THR A 69 4.82 2.30 -11.10
C THR A 69 4.70 0.78 -10.96
N HIS A 70 4.23 0.12 -12.02
CA HIS A 70 3.95 -1.31 -12.01
C HIS A 70 5.15 -2.11 -11.51
N MET A 71 4.89 -3.12 -10.68
CA MET A 71 5.88 -4.01 -10.04
C MET A 71 6.95 -4.57 -11.01
N TYR A 72 6.59 -4.74 -12.29
CA TYR A 72 7.50 -5.11 -13.39
C TYR A 72 8.73 -4.19 -13.57
N SER A 73 8.69 -2.96 -13.07
CA SER A 73 9.86 -2.06 -13.08
C SER A 73 10.95 -2.43 -12.06
N HIS A 74 10.64 -3.33 -11.13
CA HIS A 74 11.49 -3.78 -10.02
C HIS A 74 11.37 -5.31 -9.81
N GLU A 75 11.08 -6.06 -10.87
CA GLU A 75 10.65 -7.47 -10.75
C GLU A 75 11.65 -8.36 -10.00
N GLU A 76 12.95 -8.15 -10.22
CA GLU A 76 14.05 -8.85 -9.52
C GLU A 76 14.04 -8.61 -8.00
N ASP A 77 13.73 -7.38 -7.55
CA ASP A 77 13.67 -7.01 -6.13
C ASP A 77 12.53 -7.77 -5.41
N PHE A 78 11.38 -7.92 -6.07
CA PHE A 78 10.23 -8.67 -5.54
C PHE A 78 10.42 -10.19 -5.66
N GLN A 79 11.04 -10.68 -6.73
CA GLN A 79 11.37 -12.10 -6.94
C GLN A 79 12.26 -12.65 -5.80
N ALA A 80 13.18 -11.83 -5.27
CA ALA A 80 14.06 -12.21 -4.17
C ALA A 80 13.33 -12.59 -2.86
N LEU A 81 12.05 -12.22 -2.69
CA LEU A 81 11.20 -12.66 -1.57
C LEU A 81 10.86 -14.17 -1.61
N PHE A 82 11.17 -14.85 -2.71
CA PHE A 82 10.88 -16.25 -2.96
C PHE A 82 12.16 -17.09 -3.11
N LYS A 83 12.04 -18.40 -2.93
CA LYS A 83 13.12 -19.40 -3.05
C LYS A 83 13.24 -19.99 -4.45
N ASP A 84 12.23 -19.81 -5.30
CA ASP A 84 12.22 -20.19 -6.71
C ASP A 84 11.28 -19.31 -7.53
N GLU A 85 11.58 -19.18 -8.83
CA GLU A 85 10.84 -18.36 -9.79
C GLU A 85 9.40 -18.83 -9.98
N GLN A 86 9.15 -20.14 -10.00
CA GLN A 86 7.80 -20.69 -10.11
C GLN A 86 6.88 -20.19 -8.97
N SER A 87 7.43 -20.10 -7.77
CA SER A 87 6.76 -19.52 -6.61
C SER A 87 6.48 -18.03 -6.79
N PHE A 88 7.44 -17.26 -7.31
CA PHE A 88 7.21 -15.83 -7.61
C PHE A 88 6.13 -15.63 -8.67
N ASN A 89 6.28 -16.23 -9.85
CA ASN A 89 5.39 -16.01 -11.00
C ASN A 89 3.93 -16.37 -10.66
N SER A 90 3.71 -17.51 -9.99
CA SER A 90 2.37 -17.91 -9.54
C SER A 90 1.80 -16.98 -8.45
N CYS A 91 2.66 -16.33 -7.65
CA CYS A 91 2.24 -15.32 -6.69
C CYS A 91 1.74 -14.05 -7.40
N VAL A 92 2.49 -13.61 -8.42
CA VAL A 92 2.11 -12.47 -9.26
C VAL A 92 0.79 -12.73 -9.98
N GLU A 93 0.65 -13.88 -10.65
CA GLU A 93 -0.60 -14.28 -11.33
C GLU A 93 -1.80 -14.29 -10.37
N THR A 94 -1.63 -14.83 -9.16
CA THR A 94 -2.72 -14.94 -8.19
C THR A 94 -3.05 -13.59 -7.55
N PHE A 95 -2.04 -12.76 -7.26
CA PHE A 95 -2.24 -11.38 -6.81
C PHE A 95 -2.97 -10.57 -7.88
N GLN A 96 -2.52 -10.59 -9.13
CA GLN A 96 -3.16 -9.87 -10.24
C GLN A 96 -4.59 -10.35 -10.49
N SER A 97 -4.82 -11.66 -10.44
CA SER A 97 -6.17 -12.24 -10.53
C SER A 97 -7.07 -11.75 -9.40
N TRP A 98 -6.59 -11.72 -8.16
CA TRP A 98 -7.39 -11.24 -7.01
C TRP A 98 -7.58 -9.71 -7.00
N TRP A 99 -6.52 -8.95 -7.32
CA TRP A 99 -6.47 -7.48 -7.28
C TRP A 99 -7.25 -6.84 -8.42
N GLY A 100 -7.05 -7.36 -9.65
CA GLY A 100 -7.76 -6.93 -10.86
C GLY A 100 -9.19 -7.47 -10.95
N ASN A 101 -9.55 -8.50 -10.16
CA ASN A 101 -10.96 -8.79 -9.90
C ASN A 101 -11.57 -7.72 -8.99
N MET A 102 -12.89 -7.56 -9.10
CA MET A 102 -13.67 -6.57 -8.34
C MET A 102 -13.44 -6.61 -6.82
N ALA A 103 -12.98 -7.73 -6.26
CA ALA A 103 -12.69 -7.89 -4.83
C ALA A 103 -11.53 -7.01 -4.33
N GLY A 104 -10.39 -6.96 -5.04
CA GLY A 104 -9.25 -6.13 -4.64
C GLY A 104 -9.54 -4.65 -4.80
N GLN A 105 -9.97 -4.25 -5.99
CA GLN A 105 -10.37 -2.86 -6.26
C GLN A 105 -11.54 -2.37 -5.38
N MET A 106 -12.51 -3.20 -4.98
CA MET A 106 -13.53 -2.77 -4.00
C MET A 106 -13.02 -2.68 -2.56
N ALA A 107 -12.00 -3.46 -2.19
CA ALA A 107 -11.43 -3.41 -0.84
C ALA A 107 -10.75 -2.06 -0.54
N VAL A 108 -10.40 -1.29 -1.57
CA VAL A 108 -9.76 0.03 -1.42
C VAL A 108 -10.55 1.16 -2.11
N GLY A 109 -11.07 0.93 -3.31
CA GLY A 109 -11.86 1.92 -4.07
C GLY A 109 -13.18 2.34 -3.40
N ARG A 110 -13.69 1.58 -2.41
CA ARG A 110 -14.82 2.00 -1.56
C ARG A 110 -14.52 3.25 -0.71
N PHE A 111 -13.25 3.57 -0.46
CA PHE A 111 -12.84 4.73 0.35
C PHE A 111 -12.50 5.97 -0.49
N LEU A 112 -12.56 5.85 -1.82
CA LEU A 112 -12.55 6.97 -2.76
C LEU A 112 -13.98 7.43 -3.11
N GLY A 113 -14.88 7.37 -2.13
CA GLY A 113 -16.19 8.01 -2.24
C GLY A 113 -16.07 9.53 -2.31
N GLU A 114 -17.04 10.19 -2.93
CA GLU A 114 -17.00 11.64 -3.16
C GLU A 114 -16.93 12.44 -1.85
N GLN A 115 -17.48 11.91 -0.75
CA GLN A 115 -17.51 12.59 0.56
C GLN A 115 -16.17 12.44 1.30
N GLU A 116 -15.58 11.24 1.27
CA GLU A 116 -14.29 10.91 1.84
C GLU A 116 -13.17 11.69 1.13
N HIS A 117 -13.17 11.69 -0.21
CA HIS A 117 -12.24 12.47 -1.02
C HIS A 117 -12.42 13.98 -0.80
N SER A 118 -13.66 14.49 -0.74
CA SER A 118 -13.92 15.90 -0.40
C SER A 118 -13.41 16.27 1.00
N SER A 119 -13.45 15.33 1.95
CA SER A 119 -12.98 15.53 3.32
C SER A 119 -11.45 15.54 3.42
N LEU A 120 -10.79 14.60 2.73
CA LEU A 120 -9.32 14.60 2.59
C LEU A 120 -8.82 15.87 1.87
N TYR A 121 -9.53 16.32 0.82
CA TYR A 121 -9.22 17.57 0.13
C TYR A 121 -9.41 18.81 1.01
N THR A 122 -10.53 18.88 1.75
CA THR A 122 -10.79 19.98 2.70
C THR A 122 -9.72 20.03 3.79
N PHE A 123 -9.32 18.88 4.33
CA PHE A 123 -8.22 18.77 5.28
C PHE A 123 -6.87 19.18 4.65
N PHE A 124 -6.55 18.70 3.45
CA PHE A 124 -5.33 19.07 2.72
C PHE A 124 -5.19 20.58 2.56
N LEU A 125 -6.28 21.29 2.21
CA LEU A 125 -6.27 22.75 2.09
C LEU A 125 -5.84 23.47 3.38
N LEU A 126 -6.12 22.90 4.56
CA LEU A 126 -5.71 23.43 5.87
C LEU A 126 -4.23 23.15 6.22
N THR A 127 -3.56 22.23 5.52
CA THR A 127 -2.13 21.96 5.70
C THR A 127 -1.26 22.99 4.97
N GLU A 128 0.02 23.12 5.36
CA GLU A 128 1.01 23.93 4.65
C GLU A 128 1.76 23.16 3.53
N LYS A 129 1.46 21.88 3.29
CA LYS A 129 2.18 21.06 2.30
C LYS A 129 1.78 21.45 0.87
N ASP A 130 2.76 21.72 -0.01
CA ASP A 130 2.50 21.94 -1.45
C ASP A 130 2.02 20.67 -2.16
N ASN A 131 2.52 19.50 -1.75
CA ASN A 131 2.14 18.19 -2.27
C ASN A 131 1.83 17.25 -1.09
N LEU A 132 0.77 16.44 -1.23
CA LEU A 132 0.42 15.36 -0.31
C LEU A 132 -0.02 14.16 -1.14
N ALA A 133 0.59 13.00 -0.89
CA ALA A 133 0.15 11.73 -1.47
C ALA A 133 -0.39 10.81 -0.36
N ILE A 134 -1.56 10.22 -0.58
CA ILE A 134 -2.20 9.26 0.31
C ILE A 134 -2.32 7.93 -0.44
N TYR A 135 -1.61 6.92 0.06
CA TYR A 135 -1.60 5.58 -0.49
C TYR A 135 -2.42 4.66 0.42
N PHE A 136 -3.31 3.89 -0.17
CA PHE A 136 -4.18 2.99 0.58
C PHE A 136 -3.72 1.53 0.48
N THR A 137 -3.80 0.79 1.58
CA THR A 137 -3.64 -0.67 1.58
C THR A 137 -4.90 -1.40 2.05
N TYR A 138 -5.15 -2.57 1.46
CA TYR A 138 -6.36 -3.37 1.76
C TYR A 138 -6.34 -4.07 3.13
N ASP A 139 -5.22 -4.01 3.87
CA ASP A 139 -4.97 -4.74 5.10
C ASP A 139 -4.71 -3.76 6.26
N ASN A 140 -4.68 -4.27 7.49
CA ASN A 140 -4.68 -3.51 8.74
C ASN A 140 -3.29 -3.36 9.40
N GLU A 141 -2.22 -3.74 8.69
CA GLU A 141 -0.83 -3.61 9.14
C GLU A 141 0.00 -2.75 8.16
N ILE A 142 1.02 -2.08 8.67
CA ILE A 142 2.04 -1.37 7.89
C ILE A 142 3.37 -2.12 8.07
N LEU A 143 4.04 -2.44 6.96
CA LEU A 143 5.24 -3.29 6.98
C LEU A 143 6.53 -2.51 7.32
N GLY A 144 6.57 -1.23 6.94
CA GLY A 144 7.72 -0.33 7.12
C GLY A 144 7.33 0.98 7.81
N GLU A 145 7.64 2.11 7.19
CA GLU A 145 7.16 3.42 7.67
C GLU A 145 5.72 3.69 7.22
N GLY A 146 4.94 4.37 8.07
CA GLY A 146 3.58 4.81 7.75
C GLY A 146 3.51 6.14 6.98
N SER A 147 4.58 6.94 6.99
CA SER A 147 4.73 8.13 6.16
C SER A 147 6.19 8.52 5.95
N VAL A 148 6.48 9.13 4.80
CA VAL A 148 7.80 9.66 4.40
C VAL A 148 7.59 10.84 3.46
N ASP A 149 8.26 11.98 3.67
CA ASP A 149 8.31 13.13 2.74
C ASP A 149 6.97 13.61 2.14
N GLY A 150 5.90 13.63 2.96
CA GLY A 150 4.56 14.04 2.50
C GLY A 150 3.78 12.96 1.74
N ARG A 151 4.27 11.72 1.76
CA ARG A 151 3.54 10.51 1.39
C ARG A 151 3.07 9.81 2.66
N ILE A 152 1.82 9.40 2.71
CA ILE A 152 1.18 8.76 3.86
C ILE A 152 0.52 7.48 3.40
N VAL A 153 0.76 6.37 4.12
CA VAL A 153 -0.01 5.15 3.94
C VAL A 153 -1.18 5.15 4.92
N LEU A 154 -2.36 4.74 4.46
CA LEU A 154 -3.54 4.47 5.27
C LEU A 154 -3.97 3.01 5.05
N THR A 155 -4.20 2.31 6.14
CA THR A 155 -4.71 0.92 6.13
C THR A 155 -6.23 0.89 6.00
N LEU A 156 -6.79 -0.24 5.54
CA LEU A 156 -8.23 -0.49 5.44
C LEU A 156 -8.98 -0.15 6.74
N ARG A 157 -8.40 -0.46 7.89
CA ARG A 157 -9.00 -0.12 9.19
C ARG A 157 -9.13 1.39 9.40
N GLU A 158 -8.08 2.13 9.06
CA GLU A 158 -7.95 3.56 9.36
C GLU A 158 -8.87 4.42 8.47
N THR A 159 -9.37 3.87 7.35
CA THR A 159 -10.34 4.52 6.47
C THR A 159 -11.81 4.22 6.81
N PHE A 160 -12.13 3.33 7.76
CA PHE A 160 -13.53 3.04 8.12
C PHE A 160 -14.26 4.17 8.85
N VAL A 161 -13.53 5.07 9.54
CA VAL A 161 -14.10 6.17 10.31
C VAL A 161 -13.40 7.46 9.91
N GLN A 162 -14.13 8.40 9.31
CA GLN A 162 -13.58 9.66 8.79
C GLN A 162 -12.79 10.45 9.84
N GLU A 163 -13.25 10.48 11.08
CA GLU A 163 -12.59 11.18 12.19
C GLU A 163 -11.25 10.51 12.58
N GLU A 164 -11.19 9.17 12.54
CA GLU A 164 -9.96 8.41 12.78
C GLU A 164 -8.99 8.56 11.60
N MET A 165 -9.49 8.50 10.37
CA MET A 165 -8.72 8.75 9.15
C MET A 165 -8.03 10.12 9.19
N LEU A 166 -8.80 11.20 9.44
CA LEU A 166 -8.26 12.56 9.47
C LEU A 166 -7.26 12.77 10.62
N ARG A 167 -7.53 12.19 11.81
CA ARG A 167 -6.57 12.18 12.93
C ARG A 167 -5.25 11.51 12.53
N ILE A 168 -5.31 10.36 11.86
CA ILE A 168 -4.12 9.58 11.50
C ILE A 168 -3.34 10.25 10.36
N VAL A 169 -4.01 10.88 9.39
CA VAL A 169 -3.34 11.74 8.40
C VAL A 169 -2.65 12.92 9.09
N GLN A 170 -3.29 13.57 10.07
CA GLN A 170 -2.68 14.65 10.85
C GLN A 170 -1.46 14.18 11.66
N GLU A 171 -1.54 13.03 12.32
CA GLU A 171 -0.41 12.43 13.07
C GLU A 171 0.76 12.04 12.16
N ARG A 172 0.49 11.59 10.92
CA ARG A 172 1.48 11.18 9.92
C ARG A 172 2.06 12.33 9.07
N LEU A 173 1.59 13.57 9.26
CA LEU A 173 2.04 14.76 8.52
C LEU A 173 3.19 15.54 9.18
N ILE A 174 3.45 15.28 10.47
CA ILE A 174 4.38 16.01 11.35
C ILE A 174 5.83 15.68 10.97
#